data_AF-A0A6N7KYT0-F1
#
_entry.id   AF-A0A6N7KYT0-F1
#
_cell.length_a   1.000
_cell.length_b   1.000
_cell.length_c   1.000
_cell.angle_alpha   90.00
_cell.angle_beta   90.00
_cell.angle_gamma   90.00
#
_symmetry.space_group_name_H-M   'P 1'
#
loop_
_entity.id
_entity.type
_entity.pdbx_description
1 polymer ?
#
loop_
_entity_poly.entity_id
_entity_poly.type
_entity_poly.pdbx_seq_one_letter_code
_entity_poly.pdbx_strand_id
1 'polypeptide(L)'
;MPVKVLAAARLGVALAAAGALLALTSGVAQASGPVSGTEAVIAVGNELAAPVVSPDGATAYVVTATPQGNLVLTTVDTRSGAASARLALGPNRWFVHAALSADGSRLYVLDYLDLSVIDVPSMSLLGTVALPDQPRPADSRVGWPAGIALSPDGSTLYVSQSGSLTAGRLGKGRVLAFSTAQRVFTSSVEFPASIPGNLVVRPGGRDLYVGSEAGVMHLNVAGAAPVVTRVVAGTATGQDSQLAFSPDGRRLFALNGAYGGAGDEIDPATDTVTRHFTLTGGSALLAFPQVSPDGRRLYAVDNSMEKGPSVFVLDTATDTVVPEEAQPLNEEGLNGFVVGPDGHTLYAGGTVASTANLQIVSLPQ
;
A
#
# COMPACT_ATOMS: atom_id res chain seq x y z
N MET A 1 -50.69 -60.12 0.96
CA MET A 1 -50.59 -58.67 0.63
C MET A 1 -49.30 -58.12 1.26
N PRO A 2 -48.65 -57.10 0.65
CA PRO A 2 -47.19 -57.03 0.42
C PRO A 2 -46.38 -56.26 1.53
N VAL A 3 -45.05 -56.03 1.53
CA VAL A 3 -44.07 -55.81 0.42
C VAL A 3 -42.65 -56.41 0.66
N LYS A 4 -42.02 -56.74 -0.49
CA LYS A 4 -40.59 -56.95 -0.88
C LYS A 4 -39.52 -56.10 -0.11
N VAL A 5 -38.35 -56.64 0.29
CA VAL A 5 -37.14 -57.16 -0.43
C VAL A 5 -36.16 -56.07 -0.90
N LEU A 6 -34.87 -56.21 -0.54
CA LEU A 6 -33.72 -56.11 -1.46
C LEU A 6 -32.48 -56.85 -0.90
N ALA A 7 -31.51 -57.17 -1.76
CA ALA A 7 -30.38 -58.07 -1.46
C ALA A 7 -29.01 -57.38 -1.64
N ALA A 8 -27.95 -57.98 -1.09
CA ALA A 8 -26.55 -57.59 -1.31
C ALA A 8 -25.72 -58.77 -1.83
N ALA A 9 -24.78 -58.49 -2.75
CA ALA A 9 -24.02 -59.50 -3.50
C ALA A 9 -22.52 -59.57 -3.09
N ARG A 10 -21.80 -60.55 -3.64
CA ARG A 10 -20.50 -61.08 -3.17
C ARG A 10 -19.27 -60.28 -3.62
N LEU A 11 -18.17 -60.49 -2.88
CA LEU A 11 -16.80 -60.09 -3.27
C LEU A 11 -16.29 -60.83 -4.52
N GLY A 12 -15.34 -60.20 -5.22
CA GLY A 12 -14.40 -60.82 -6.15
C GLY A 12 -13.07 -60.06 -6.17
N VAL A 13 -11.95 -60.77 -6.20
CA VAL A 13 -10.58 -60.22 -6.28
C VAL A 13 -9.99 -60.51 -7.66
N ALA A 14 -9.22 -59.59 -8.22
CA ALA A 14 -8.33 -59.87 -9.35
C ALA A 14 -7.01 -59.08 -9.21
N LEU A 15 -5.92 -59.64 -9.72
CA LEU A 15 -4.56 -59.14 -9.63
C LEU A 15 -3.97 -59.00 -11.05
N ALA A 16 -2.91 -58.18 -11.18
CA ALA A 16 -1.86 -58.17 -12.22
C ALA A 16 -1.82 -57.01 -13.25
N ALA A 17 -0.77 -56.20 -13.07
CA ALA A 17 0.20 -55.70 -14.07
C ALA A 17 -0.26 -54.94 -15.35
N ALA A 18 0.14 -53.67 -15.42
CA ALA A 18 0.84 -53.11 -16.59
C ALA A 18 1.72 -51.94 -16.13
N GLY A 19 3.01 -51.96 -16.47
CA GLY A 19 3.91 -50.84 -16.25
C GLY A 19 3.86 -49.87 -17.44
N ALA A 20 3.63 -48.59 -17.18
CA ALA A 20 3.87 -47.51 -18.12
C ALA A 20 4.65 -46.41 -17.41
N LEU A 21 5.87 -46.15 -17.89
CA LEU A 21 6.78 -45.16 -17.34
C LEU A 21 6.31 -43.76 -17.76
N LEU A 22 5.40 -43.15 -17.00
CA LEU A 22 5.08 -41.73 -17.16
C LEU A 22 6.15 -40.91 -16.45
N ALA A 23 7.11 -40.42 -17.21
CA ALA A 23 8.00 -39.34 -16.80
C ALA A 23 7.15 -38.08 -16.58
N LEU A 24 6.61 -37.93 -15.38
CA LEU A 24 6.12 -36.65 -14.88
C LEU A 24 7.35 -35.75 -14.74
N THR A 25 7.70 -35.06 -15.82
CA THR A 25 8.49 -33.84 -15.72
C THR A 25 7.69 -32.90 -14.83
N SER A 26 8.08 -32.81 -13.56
CA SER A 26 7.64 -31.76 -12.64
C SER A 26 8.28 -30.45 -13.08
N GLY A 27 7.90 -30.00 -14.27
CA GLY A 27 8.03 -28.62 -14.68
C GLY A 27 7.13 -27.82 -13.76
N VAL A 28 7.70 -27.40 -12.63
CA VAL A 28 7.20 -26.21 -11.93
C VAL A 28 7.18 -25.14 -13.02
N ALA A 29 5.99 -24.71 -13.41
CA ALA A 29 5.86 -23.60 -14.34
C ALA A 29 6.64 -22.44 -13.74
N GLN A 30 7.77 -22.08 -14.36
CA GLN A 30 8.52 -20.92 -13.91
C GLN A 30 7.57 -19.74 -14.08
N ALA A 31 7.23 -19.10 -12.96
CA ALA A 31 6.54 -17.83 -13.01
C ALA A 31 7.38 -16.92 -13.90
N SER A 32 6.75 -16.34 -14.93
CA SER A 32 7.39 -15.31 -15.74
C SER A 32 7.85 -14.20 -14.79
N GLY A 33 9.06 -13.70 -15.02
CA GLY A 33 9.54 -12.53 -14.28
C GLY A 33 8.58 -11.35 -14.44
N PRO A 34 8.58 -10.38 -13.50
CA PRO A 34 7.71 -9.23 -13.60
C PRO A 34 7.96 -8.46 -14.89
N VAL A 35 6.91 -7.91 -15.49
CA VAL A 35 7.02 -7.10 -16.70
C VAL A 35 7.26 -5.65 -16.33
N SER A 36 8.26 -5.06 -16.98
CA SER A 36 8.45 -3.62 -16.98
C SER A 36 7.32 -2.93 -17.75
N GLY A 37 6.97 -1.72 -17.32
CA GLY A 37 6.01 -0.88 -18.02
C GLY A 37 6.64 -0.21 -19.24
N THR A 38 5.83 0.20 -20.20
CA THR A 38 6.26 1.07 -21.30
C THR A 38 6.14 2.52 -20.84
N GLU A 39 7.20 3.32 -21.00
CA GLU A 39 7.18 4.74 -20.66
C GLU A 39 6.07 5.50 -21.38
N ALA A 40 5.21 6.15 -20.61
CA ALA A 40 4.01 6.81 -21.12
C ALA A 40 3.44 7.79 -20.09
N VAL A 41 2.67 8.79 -20.55
CA VAL A 41 1.69 9.51 -19.73
C VAL A 41 0.31 9.11 -20.24
N ILE A 42 -0.47 8.43 -19.40
CA ILE A 42 -1.71 7.76 -19.80
C ILE A 42 -2.87 8.45 -19.09
N ALA A 43 -3.76 9.10 -19.84
CA ALA A 43 -5.00 9.64 -19.28
C ALA A 43 -5.91 8.50 -18.79
N VAL A 44 -6.22 8.48 -17.50
CA VAL A 44 -6.99 7.42 -16.81
C VAL A 44 -8.29 7.91 -16.16
N GLY A 45 -8.48 9.23 -16.07
CA GLY A 45 -9.67 9.85 -15.49
C GLY A 45 -9.62 11.38 -15.55
N ASN A 46 -10.33 12.05 -14.62
CA ASN A 46 -10.40 13.51 -14.56
C ASN A 46 -9.73 14.08 -13.31
N GLU A 47 -10.17 13.65 -12.15
CA GLU A 47 -9.63 14.06 -10.86
C GLU A 47 -9.04 12.82 -10.18
N LEU A 48 -7.97 12.98 -9.39
CA LEU A 48 -7.29 11.91 -8.64
C LEU A 48 -6.70 10.78 -9.52
N ALA A 49 -5.44 10.43 -9.30
CA ALA A 49 -4.91 9.13 -9.73
C ALA A 49 -4.12 8.48 -8.59
N ALA A 50 -4.74 7.52 -7.89
CA ALA A 50 -4.08 6.71 -6.88
C ALA A 50 -3.81 5.29 -7.43
N PRO A 51 -2.58 5.00 -7.93
CA PRO A 51 -2.25 3.72 -8.54
C PRO A 51 -1.83 2.68 -7.50
N VAL A 52 -2.12 1.42 -7.80
CA VAL A 52 -1.42 0.23 -7.30
C VAL A 52 -1.12 -0.69 -8.49
N VAL A 53 -0.08 -1.52 -8.39
CA VAL A 53 0.39 -2.36 -9.50
C VAL A 53 0.31 -3.84 -9.13
N SER A 54 -0.06 -4.69 -10.09
CA SER A 54 -0.11 -6.14 -9.92
C SER A 54 1.27 -6.73 -9.58
N PRO A 55 1.36 -7.87 -8.86
CA PRO A 55 2.64 -8.48 -8.49
C PRO A 55 3.53 -8.89 -9.67
N ASP A 56 2.92 -9.11 -10.85
CA ASP A 56 3.62 -9.42 -12.10
C ASP A 56 3.96 -8.16 -12.93
N GLY A 57 3.59 -6.96 -12.47
CA GLY A 57 3.81 -5.69 -13.17
C GLY A 57 2.88 -5.43 -14.36
N ALA A 58 2.02 -6.37 -14.75
CA ALA A 58 1.30 -6.31 -16.04
C ALA A 58 0.07 -5.40 -16.04
N THR A 59 -0.53 -5.15 -14.88
CA THR A 59 -1.72 -4.30 -14.72
C THR A 59 -1.52 -3.27 -13.62
N ALA A 60 -1.73 -1.99 -13.93
CA ALA A 60 -1.96 -0.97 -12.91
C ALA A 60 -3.46 -0.81 -12.67
N TYR A 61 -3.85 -0.72 -11.39
CA TYR A 61 -5.20 -0.40 -10.94
C TYR A 61 -5.16 1.02 -10.38
N VAL A 62 -5.81 1.96 -11.05
CA VAL A 62 -5.80 3.38 -10.68
C VAL A 62 -7.19 3.77 -10.20
N VAL A 63 -7.28 4.21 -8.94
CA VAL A 63 -8.50 4.83 -8.43
C VAL A 63 -8.52 6.27 -8.89
N THR A 64 -9.58 6.64 -9.61
CA THR A 64 -9.82 8.00 -10.10
C THR A 64 -11.20 8.50 -9.65
N ALA A 65 -11.43 9.80 -9.74
CA ALA A 65 -12.72 10.44 -9.53
C ALA A 65 -13.26 11.01 -10.85
N THR A 66 -14.55 10.81 -11.11
CA THR A 66 -15.27 11.49 -12.20
C THR A 66 -15.58 12.95 -11.83
N PRO A 67 -15.85 13.84 -12.80
CA PRO A 67 -16.24 15.24 -12.54
C PRO A 67 -17.58 15.41 -11.78
N GLN A 68 -18.26 14.32 -11.46
CA GLN A 68 -19.46 14.28 -10.62
C GLN A 68 -19.14 13.83 -9.18
N GLY A 69 -17.86 13.69 -8.84
CA GLY A 69 -17.41 13.24 -7.53
C GLY A 69 -17.71 11.76 -7.25
N ASN A 70 -17.54 10.86 -8.24
CA ASN A 70 -17.66 9.41 -8.00
C ASN A 70 -16.31 8.73 -8.21
N LEU A 71 -15.91 7.85 -7.30
CA LEU A 71 -14.74 7.00 -7.45
C LEU A 71 -14.99 5.87 -8.44
N VAL A 72 -14.01 5.65 -9.31
CA VAL A 72 -13.97 4.62 -10.34
C VAL A 72 -12.61 3.94 -10.31
N LEU A 73 -12.60 2.62 -10.51
CA LEU A 73 -11.38 1.86 -10.74
C LEU A 73 -11.12 1.74 -12.25
N THR A 74 -10.01 2.31 -12.69
CA THR A 74 -9.48 2.15 -14.06
C THR A 74 -8.35 1.12 -14.03
N THR A 75 -8.37 0.15 -14.94
CA THR A 75 -7.24 -0.77 -15.15
C THR A 75 -6.40 -0.27 -16.32
N VAL A 76 -5.08 -0.44 -16.29
CA VAL A 76 -4.17 -0.12 -17.39
C VAL A 76 -3.24 -1.30 -17.64
N ASP A 77 -3.22 -1.84 -18.86
CA ASP A 77 -2.14 -2.77 -19.28
C ASP A 77 -0.85 -1.96 -19.41
N THR A 78 0.15 -2.27 -18.58
CA THR A 78 1.34 -1.44 -18.38
C THR A 78 2.30 -1.45 -19.57
N ARG A 79 2.22 -2.46 -20.44
CA ARG A 79 3.08 -2.61 -21.64
C ARG A 79 2.51 -1.90 -22.86
N SER A 80 1.19 -1.82 -22.99
CA SER A 80 0.51 -1.18 -24.12
C SER A 80 -0.02 0.22 -23.80
N GLY A 81 -0.08 0.58 -22.52
CA GLY A 81 -0.73 1.80 -22.04
C GLY A 81 -2.26 1.79 -22.18
N ALA A 82 -2.86 0.63 -22.50
CA ALA A 82 -4.29 0.53 -22.76
C ALA A 82 -5.10 0.64 -21.46
N ALA A 83 -5.65 1.83 -21.20
CA ALA A 83 -6.58 2.07 -20.11
C ALA A 83 -7.98 1.51 -20.41
N SER A 84 -8.63 0.92 -19.40
CA SER A 84 -10.00 0.40 -19.46
C SER A 84 -10.73 0.72 -18.16
N ALA A 85 -11.84 1.47 -18.25
CA ALA A 85 -12.61 1.90 -17.08
C ALA A 85 -13.58 0.79 -16.64
N ARG A 86 -13.34 0.14 -15.50
CA ARG A 86 -14.13 -0.99 -15.01
C ARG A 86 -14.12 -1.12 -13.48
N LEU A 87 -14.97 -0.31 -12.83
CA LEU A 87 -15.78 -0.61 -11.63
C LEU A 87 -16.10 0.72 -10.93
N ALA A 88 -17.38 1.05 -10.74
CA ALA A 88 -17.78 2.18 -9.91
C ALA A 88 -17.68 1.77 -8.43
N LEU A 89 -17.05 2.60 -7.60
CA LEU A 89 -16.86 2.35 -6.17
C LEU A 89 -17.85 3.14 -5.30
N GLY A 90 -18.38 4.27 -5.79
CA GLY A 90 -19.36 5.10 -5.09
C GLY A 90 -18.99 6.59 -5.15
N PRO A 91 -19.67 7.46 -4.37
CA PRO A 91 -19.32 8.87 -4.28
C PRO A 91 -17.99 9.07 -3.53
N ASN A 92 -17.07 9.84 -4.12
CA ASN A 92 -15.83 10.28 -3.48
C ASN A 92 -16.16 11.12 -2.24
N ARG A 93 -15.52 10.80 -1.11
CA ARG A 93 -15.69 11.50 0.16
C ARG A 93 -14.54 12.45 0.44
N TRP A 94 -13.28 12.01 0.34
CA TRP A 94 -12.12 12.88 0.56
C TRP A 94 -10.78 12.30 0.03
N PHE A 95 -9.94 11.78 0.92
CA PHE A 95 -8.63 11.22 0.62
C PHE A 95 -8.75 9.73 0.35
N VAL A 96 -8.04 9.28 -0.69
CA VAL A 96 -8.06 7.89 -1.15
C VAL A 96 -6.72 7.24 -0.90
N HIS A 97 -6.74 6.08 -0.23
CA HIS A 97 -5.59 5.18 -0.12
C HIS A 97 -5.96 3.81 -0.71
N ALA A 98 -5.05 3.22 -1.47
CA ALA A 98 -5.25 1.92 -2.11
C ALA A 98 -4.14 0.93 -1.69
N ALA A 99 -4.51 -0.33 -1.50
CA ALA A 99 -3.57 -1.43 -1.22
C ALA A 99 -4.02 -2.71 -1.91
N LEU A 100 -3.11 -3.33 -2.66
CA LEU A 100 -3.31 -4.62 -3.32
C LEU A 100 -2.71 -5.74 -2.45
N SER A 101 -3.37 -6.89 -2.38
CA SER A 101 -2.81 -8.09 -1.74
C SER A 101 -1.62 -8.65 -2.54
N ALA A 102 -0.69 -9.31 -1.85
CA ALA A 102 0.55 -9.83 -2.46
C ALA A 102 0.31 -10.92 -3.53
N ASP A 103 -0.86 -11.58 -3.52
CA ASP A 103 -1.32 -12.52 -4.54
C ASP A 103 -2.08 -11.85 -5.71
N GLY A 104 -2.25 -10.52 -5.65
CA GLY A 104 -3.01 -9.73 -6.63
C GLY A 104 -4.52 -9.93 -6.60
N SER A 105 -5.08 -10.73 -5.67
CA SER A 105 -6.49 -11.14 -5.72
C SER A 105 -7.48 -10.15 -5.10
N ARG A 106 -7.02 -9.27 -4.20
CA ARG A 106 -7.85 -8.32 -3.45
C ARG A 106 -7.27 -6.92 -3.50
N LEU A 107 -8.11 -5.95 -3.84
CA LEU A 107 -7.79 -4.53 -3.73
C LEU A 107 -8.67 -3.89 -2.65
N TYR A 108 -8.03 -3.14 -1.76
CA TYR A 108 -8.67 -2.36 -0.71
C TYR A 108 -8.55 -0.88 -1.07
N VAL A 109 -9.66 -0.17 -1.10
CA VAL A 109 -9.71 1.28 -1.35
C VAL A 109 -10.39 1.93 -0.15
N LEU A 110 -9.62 2.68 0.63
CA LEU A 110 -10.15 3.51 1.71
C LEU A 110 -10.41 4.91 1.17
N ASP A 111 -11.66 5.35 1.25
CA ASP A 111 -12.10 6.72 0.97
C ASP A 111 -12.71 7.32 2.24
N TYR A 112 -11.99 8.27 2.85
CA TYR A 112 -12.36 8.91 4.11
C TYR A 112 -12.69 7.92 5.26
N LEU A 113 -13.93 7.49 5.42
CA LEU A 113 -14.34 6.55 6.49
C LEU A 113 -14.96 5.27 5.94
N ASP A 114 -14.91 5.04 4.63
CA ASP A 114 -15.49 3.90 3.95
C ASP A 114 -14.39 3.04 3.29
N LEU A 115 -14.25 1.79 3.73
CA LEU A 115 -13.30 0.82 3.17
C LEU A 115 -14.01 -0.08 2.15
N SER A 116 -13.75 0.15 0.86
CA SER A 116 -14.22 -0.70 -0.23
C SER A 116 -13.29 -1.88 -0.46
N VAL A 117 -13.86 -3.08 -0.61
CA VAL A 117 -13.14 -4.33 -0.88
C VAL A 117 -13.50 -4.85 -2.26
N ILE A 118 -12.51 -4.99 -3.14
CA ILE A 118 -12.67 -5.38 -4.54
C ILE A 118 -12.05 -6.77 -4.76
N ASP A 119 -12.80 -7.66 -5.42
CA ASP A 119 -12.27 -8.89 -6.01
C ASP A 119 -11.67 -8.55 -7.37
N VAL A 120 -10.35 -8.68 -7.48
CA VAL A 120 -9.60 -8.30 -8.68
C VAL A 120 -9.83 -9.26 -9.86
N PRO A 121 -9.85 -10.60 -9.68
CA PRO A 121 -10.09 -11.52 -10.80
C PRO A 121 -11.43 -11.33 -11.51
N SER A 122 -12.49 -10.94 -10.79
CA SER A 122 -13.81 -10.63 -11.36
C SER A 122 -14.05 -9.13 -11.59
N MET A 123 -13.12 -8.26 -11.17
CA MET A 123 -13.27 -6.80 -11.15
C MET A 123 -14.60 -6.33 -10.53
N SER A 124 -14.93 -6.86 -9.35
CA SER A 124 -16.21 -6.62 -8.67
C SER A 124 -16.07 -6.09 -7.24
N LEU A 125 -16.95 -5.16 -6.86
CA LEU A 125 -17.04 -4.65 -5.49
C LEU A 125 -17.71 -5.72 -4.60
N LEU A 126 -16.94 -6.31 -3.68
CA LEU A 126 -17.45 -7.28 -2.71
C LEU A 126 -18.25 -6.62 -1.57
N GLY A 127 -18.06 -5.32 -1.37
CA GLY A 127 -18.77 -4.49 -0.41
C GLY A 127 -17.92 -3.33 0.10
N THR A 128 -18.58 -2.39 0.77
CA THR A 128 -17.95 -1.24 1.42
C THR A 128 -18.29 -1.29 2.90
N VAL A 129 -17.28 -1.12 3.76
CA VAL A 129 -17.38 -1.26 5.21
C VAL A 129 -16.95 0.05 5.86
N ALA A 130 -17.87 0.72 6.54
CA ALA A 130 -17.55 1.91 7.31
C ALA A 130 -16.57 1.57 8.45
N LEU A 131 -15.62 2.47 8.70
CA LEU A 131 -14.75 2.44 9.86
C LEU A 131 -15.60 2.48 11.14
N PRO A 132 -15.20 1.79 12.23
CA PRO A 132 -15.91 1.87 13.51
C PRO A 132 -15.93 3.30 14.01
N ASP A 133 -17.00 3.73 14.70
CA ASP A 133 -17.06 5.09 15.23
C ASP A 133 -15.87 5.40 16.17
N GLN A 134 -15.41 6.65 16.17
CA GLN A 134 -14.30 7.07 17.02
C GLN A 134 -14.84 7.59 18.37
N PRO A 135 -14.44 7.01 19.51
CA PRO A 135 -14.85 7.51 20.82
C PRO A 135 -14.48 8.99 20.97
N ARG A 136 -15.50 9.85 21.13
CA ARG A 136 -15.33 11.31 21.23
C ARG A 136 -16.55 11.98 21.90
N PRO A 137 -16.41 13.21 22.42
CA PRO A 137 -17.56 14.02 22.86
C PRO A 137 -18.54 14.31 21.71
N ALA A 138 -19.83 14.54 22.02
CA ALA A 138 -20.89 14.65 21.02
C ALA A 138 -20.78 15.88 20.08
N ASP A 139 -20.07 16.93 20.50
CA ASP A 139 -19.76 18.13 19.72
C ASP A 139 -18.48 18.01 18.87
N SER A 140 -17.82 16.86 18.93
CA SER A 140 -16.50 16.63 18.32
C SER A 140 -16.59 15.95 16.95
N ARG A 141 -15.70 16.35 16.05
CA ARG A 141 -15.59 15.73 14.72
C ARG A 141 -14.72 14.47 14.80
N VAL A 142 -15.09 13.47 14.01
CA VAL A 142 -14.26 12.27 13.78
C VAL A 142 -12.96 12.67 13.06
N GLY A 143 -11.86 11.99 13.38
CA GLY A 143 -10.57 12.14 12.71
C GLY A 143 -10.57 11.51 11.31
N TRP A 144 -9.63 11.92 10.48
CA TRP A 144 -9.42 11.42 9.12
C TRP A 144 -8.43 10.25 9.11
N PRO A 145 -8.49 9.32 8.14
CA PRO A 145 -7.44 8.33 7.96
C PRO A 145 -6.18 8.98 7.38
N ALA A 146 -5.03 8.32 7.51
CA ALA A 146 -3.78 8.75 6.87
C ALA A 146 -3.06 7.65 6.08
N GLY A 147 -3.52 6.41 6.14
CA GLY A 147 -2.97 5.32 5.34
C GLY A 147 -3.59 3.96 5.66
N ILE A 148 -3.30 2.99 4.78
CA ILE A 148 -3.64 1.58 4.97
C ILE A 148 -2.43 0.69 4.67
N ALA A 149 -2.31 -0.45 5.35
CA ALA A 149 -1.27 -1.45 5.09
C ALA A 149 -1.77 -2.87 5.33
N LEU A 150 -1.46 -3.80 4.43
CA LEU A 150 -1.77 -5.23 4.61
C LEU A 150 -0.66 -5.94 5.40
N SER A 151 -1.04 -6.94 6.18
CA SER A 151 -0.10 -7.94 6.68
C SER A 151 0.47 -8.77 5.51
N PRO A 152 1.72 -9.28 5.60
CA PRO A 152 2.35 -10.04 4.51
C PRO A 152 1.61 -11.33 4.08
N ASP A 153 0.79 -11.90 4.96
CA ASP A 153 -0.08 -13.05 4.70
C ASP A 153 -1.47 -12.64 4.13
N GLY A 154 -1.73 -11.34 3.99
CA GLY A 154 -3.01 -10.80 3.54
C GLY A 154 -4.18 -10.99 4.50
N SER A 155 -3.97 -11.48 5.73
CA SER A 155 -5.07 -11.81 6.67
C SER A 155 -5.68 -10.59 7.36
N THR A 156 -4.90 -9.51 7.51
CA THR A 156 -5.30 -8.30 8.21
C THR A 156 -4.89 -7.03 7.44
N LEU A 157 -5.85 -6.12 7.24
CA LEU A 157 -5.57 -4.74 6.83
C LEU A 157 -5.55 -3.84 8.06
N TYR A 158 -4.53 -3.01 8.19
CA TYR A 158 -4.43 -1.98 9.21
C TYR A 158 -4.74 -0.60 8.61
N VAL A 159 -5.38 0.26 9.39
CA VAL A 159 -5.71 1.65 9.00
C VAL A 159 -5.24 2.61 10.09
N SER A 160 -4.47 3.64 9.75
CA SER A 160 -4.16 4.74 10.68
C SER A 160 -5.23 5.83 10.60
N GLN A 161 -5.66 6.35 11.75
CA GLN A 161 -6.64 7.44 11.84
C GLN A 161 -6.21 8.49 12.88
N SER A 162 -6.37 9.77 12.53
CA SER A 162 -6.10 10.90 13.42
C SER A 162 -7.07 10.98 14.59
N GLY A 163 -6.71 11.75 15.60
CA GLY A 163 -7.58 12.00 16.75
C GLY A 163 -8.81 12.81 16.41
N SER A 164 -9.89 12.60 17.17
CA SER A 164 -11.12 13.39 17.03
C SER A 164 -10.86 14.86 17.35
N LEU A 165 -11.39 15.77 16.52
CA LEU A 165 -11.24 17.21 16.70
C LEU A 165 -12.31 17.76 17.66
N THR A 166 -11.88 18.17 18.85
CA THR A 166 -12.72 18.74 19.92
C THR A 166 -12.32 20.20 20.16
N ALA A 167 -13.22 21.16 19.92
CA ALA A 167 -12.96 22.60 20.15
C ALA A 167 -11.59 23.12 19.59
N GLY A 168 -11.19 22.66 18.40
CA GLY A 168 -9.93 23.04 17.76
C GLY A 168 -8.68 22.27 18.23
N ARG A 169 -8.83 21.24 19.08
CA ARG A 169 -7.74 20.36 19.54
C ARG A 169 -7.98 18.92 19.10
N LEU A 170 -6.95 18.27 18.59
CA LEU A 170 -7.01 16.84 18.27
C LEU A 170 -6.83 16.01 19.54
N GLY A 171 -7.58 14.91 19.65
CA GLY A 171 -7.32 13.85 20.61
C GLY A 171 -6.21 12.91 20.13
N LYS A 172 -6.12 11.73 20.75
CA LYS A 172 -5.22 10.66 20.30
C LYS A 172 -5.70 10.03 19.00
N GLY A 173 -4.77 9.78 18.09
CA GLY A 173 -5.01 8.91 16.94
C GLY A 173 -5.09 7.43 17.34
N ARG A 174 -5.50 6.59 16.38
CA ARG A 174 -5.63 5.14 16.56
C ARG A 174 -5.23 4.35 15.32
N VAL A 175 -4.81 3.10 15.53
CA VAL A 175 -4.72 2.08 14.48
C VAL A 175 -5.92 1.15 14.61
N LEU A 176 -6.64 0.93 13.50
CA LEU A 176 -7.71 -0.06 13.36
C LEU A 176 -7.15 -1.32 12.70
N ALA A 177 -7.65 -2.50 13.09
CA ALA A 177 -7.37 -3.76 12.40
C ALA A 177 -8.65 -4.33 11.76
N PHE A 178 -8.55 -4.78 10.51
CA PHE A 178 -9.64 -5.31 9.70
C PHE A 178 -9.29 -6.72 9.22
N SER A 179 -10.10 -7.71 9.58
CA SER A 179 -9.94 -9.08 9.07
C SER A 179 -10.40 -9.14 7.61
N THR A 180 -9.49 -9.48 6.70
CA THR A 180 -9.77 -9.52 5.26
C THR A 180 -10.73 -10.66 4.90
N ALA A 181 -10.59 -11.81 5.56
CA ALA A 181 -11.43 -12.99 5.37
C ALA A 181 -12.87 -12.77 5.88
N GLN A 182 -13.02 -12.13 7.05
CA GLN A 182 -14.35 -11.85 7.63
C GLN A 182 -14.98 -10.56 7.09
N ARG A 183 -14.17 -9.67 6.52
CA ARG A 183 -14.52 -8.32 6.05
C ARG A 183 -15.14 -7.44 7.16
N VAL A 184 -14.56 -7.49 8.35
CA VAL A 184 -14.97 -6.68 9.51
C VAL A 184 -13.76 -6.12 10.25
N PHE A 185 -13.94 -4.95 10.86
CA PHE A 185 -12.98 -4.42 11.83
C PHE A 185 -13.06 -5.23 13.14
N THR A 186 -11.92 -5.71 13.62
CA THR A 186 -11.82 -6.66 14.75
C THR A 186 -11.35 -6.00 16.04
N SER A 187 -10.49 -4.98 15.94
CA SER A 187 -9.90 -4.30 17.09
C SER A 187 -9.33 -2.93 16.70
N SER A 188 -8.94 -2.15 17.71
CA SER A 188 -8.21 -0.89 17.54
C SER A 188 -7.39 -0.55 18.77
N VAL A 189 -6.35 0.27 18.59
CA VAL A 189 -5.51 0.78 19.69
C VAL A 189 -5.24 2.27 19.50
N GLU A 190 -5.39 3.05 20.58
CA GLU A 190 -4.95 4.45 20.61
C GLU A 190 -3.44 4.55 20.76
N PHE A 191 -2.86 5.64 20.26
CA PHE A 191 -1.45 5.97 20.40
C PHE A 191 -1.25 7.39 20.95
N PRO A 192 -0.07 7.77 21.46
CA PRO A 192 0.10 9.07 22.15
C PRO A 192 0.09 10.29 21.21
N ALA A 193 0.30 10.08 19.91
CA ALA A 193 0.25 11.11 18.87
C ALA A 193 -1.19 11.41 18.40
N SER A 194 -1.38 12.51 17.68
CA SER A 194 -2.68 12.99 17.20
C SER A 194 -2.84 12.86 15.68
N ILE A 195 -1.74 12.99 14.93
CA ILE A 195 -1.70 13.03 13.46
C ILE A 195 -0.77 11.91 12.97
N PRO A 196 -1.30 10.72 12.62
CA PRO A 196 -0.50 9.73 11.92
C PRO A 196 -0.21 10.20 10.49
N GLY A 197 0.96 9.81 9.99
CA GLY A 197 1.24 9.65 8.57
C GLY A 197 0.81 8.25 8.10
N ASN A 198 1.57 7.68 7.16
CA ASN A 198 1.35 6.30 6.74
C ASN A 198 1.76 5.29 7.84
N LEU A 199 1.38 4.04 7.61
CA LEU A 199 1.79 2.89 8.40
C LEU A 199 2.32 1.78 7.50
N VAL A 200 3.23 0.97 8.03
CA VAL A 200 3.87 -0.15 7.33
C VAL A 200 3.96 -1.37 8.24
N VAL A 201 3.64 -2.55 7.71
CA VAL A 201 3.85 -3.82 8.41
C VAL A 201 5.23 -4.34 8.08
N ARG A 202 6.00 -4.74 9.10
CA ARG A 202 7.32 -5.33 8.91
C ARG A 202 7.21 -6.67 8.16
N PRO A 203 8.12 -6.97 7.22
CA PRO A 203 8.28 -8.32 6.69
C PRO A 203 8.33 -9.36 7.82
N GLY A 204 7.51 -10.41 7.72
CA GLY A 204 7.27 -11.39 8.80
C GLY A 204 6.02 -11.12 9.67
N GLY A 205 5.36 -9.96 9.53
CA GLY A 205 3.98 -9.74 9.97
C GLY A 205 3.74 -9.61 11.48
N ARG A 206 4.79 -9.46 12.30
CA ARG A 206 4.68 -9.39 13.77
C ARG A 206 4.66 -7.96 14.34
N ASP A 207 5.26 -7.04 13.60
CA ASP A 207 5.52 -5.66 14.00
C ASP A 207 4.92 -4.72 12.95
N LEU A 208 4.35 -3.60 13.38
CA LEU A 208 3.81 -2.54 12.54
C LEU A 208 4.34 -1.19 13.04
N TYR A 209 4.70 -0.32 12.10
CA TYR A 209 5.18 1.02 12.42
C TYR A 209 4.27 2.08 11.79
N VAL A 210 4.07 3.19 12.51
CA VAL A 210 3.28 4.35 12.05
C VAL A 210 4.14 5.60 12.23
N GLY A 211 4.25 6.44 11.20
CA GLY A 211 4.83 7.77 11.37
C GLY A 211 3.83 8.71 12.02
N SER A 212 4.28 9.69 12.79
CA SER A 212 3.39 10.69 13.41
C SER A 212 4.14 11.96 13.76
N GLU A 213 3.42 13.03 14.08
CA GLU A 213 4.04 14.28 14.54
C GLU A 213 4.84 14.10 15.84
N ALA A 214 4.53 13.06 16.63
CA ALA A 214 5.28 12.68 17.83
C ALA A 214 6.43 11.69 17.56
N GLY A 215 6.75 11.41 16.28
CA GLY A 215 7.76 10.47 15.83
C GLY A 215 7.20 9.11 15.42
N VAL A 216 8.10 8.16 15.18
CA VAL A 216 7.76 6.81 14.70
C VAL A 216 7.32 5.94 15.87
N MET A 217 6.12 5.38 15.77
CA MET A 217 5.53 4.47 16.75
C MET A 217 5.73 3.02 16.32
N HIS A 218 6.13 2.15 17.25
CA HIS A 218 6.17 0.70 17.04
C HIS A 218 4.97 0.04 17.74
N LEU A 219 4.21 -0.77 17.01
CA LEU A 219 3.12 -1.61 17.49
C LEU A 219 3.45 -3.10 17.27
N ASN A 220 3.21 -3.93 18.28
CA ASN A 220 3.13 -5.37 18.08
C ASN A 220 1.74 -5.72 17.51
N VAL A 221 1.72 -6.54 16.45
CA VAL A 221 0.49 -6.97 15.76
C VAL A 221 0.39 -8.48 15.62
N ALA A 222 1.23 -9.24 16.33
CA ALA A 222 1.22 -10.70 16.33
C ALA A 222 0.09 -11.32 17.20
N GLY A 223 -0.64 -10.49 17.96
CA GLY A 223 -1.78 -10.89 18.79
C GLY A 223 -3.14 -10.62 18.14
N ALA A 224 -4.23 -10.87 18.88
CA ALA A 224 -5.59 -10.64 18.40
C ALA A 224 -5.97 -9.14 18.24
N ALA A 225 -5.18 -8.24 18.86
CA ALA A 225 -5.31 -6.80 18.74
C ALA A 225 -3.92 -6.14 18.68
N PRO A 226 -3.74 -5.05 17.91
CA PRO A 226 -2.51 -4.26 17.94
C PRO A 226 -2.22 -3.67 19.33
N VAL A 227 -0.95 -3.59 19.70
CA VAL A 227 -0.50 -2.99 20.97
C VAL A 227 0.69 -2.07 20.71
N VAL A 228 0.58 -0.78 21.05
CA VAL A 228 1.72 0.16 21.01
C VAL A 228 2.78 -0.29 22.02
N THR A 229 4.00 -0.56 21.55
CA THR A 229 5.11 -1.02 22.39
C THR A 229 5.97 0.15 22.85
N ARG A 230 6.32 1.07 21.94
CA ARG A 230 7.12 2.28 22.20
C ARG A 230 7.02 3.30 21.08
N VAL A 231 7.57 4.49 21.33
CA VAL A 231 7.99 5.45 20.29
C VAL A 231 9.49 5.30 20.08
N VAL A 232 9.95 5.29 18.83
CA VAL A 232 11.36 5.17 18.45
C VAL A 232 12.10 6.45 18.86
N ALA A 233 13.10 6.32 19.74
CA ALA A 233 13.83 7.47 20.26
C ALA A 233 14.57 8.23 19.14
N GLY A 234 14.55 9.56 19.19
CA GLY A 234 15.20 10.44 18.21
C GLY A 234 14.35 10.81 16.99
N THR A 235 13.20 10.17 16.77
CA THR A 235 12.35 10.40 15.57
C THR A 235 11.27 11.47 15.74
N ALA A 236 11.11 12.05 16.94
CA ALA A 236 10.08 13.04 17.25
C ALA A 236 10.42 14.44 16.70
N THR A 237 10.35 14.59 15.39
CA THR A 237 10.72 15.81 14.64
C THR A 237 9.61 16.86 14.56
N GLY A 238 8.39 16.55 15.03
CA GLY A 238 7.21 17.42 14.91
C GLY A 238 6.48 17.29 13.58
N GLN A 239 6.82 16.29 12.76
CA GLN A 239 6.38 16.11 11.38
C GLN A 239 5.85 14.68 11.19
N ASP A 240 4.80 14.50 10.41
CA ASP A 240 4.21 13.20 10.12
C ASP A 240 5.09 12.40 9.14
N SER A 241 6.03 11.63 9.68
CA SER A 241 6.97 10.87 8.86
C SER A 241 6.26 9.88 7.92
N GLN A 242 6.77 9.74 6.69
CA GLN A 242 6.37 8.64 5.81
C GLN A 242 7.40 7.51 5.85
N LEU A 243 6.92 6.27 5.90
CA LEU A 243 7.69 5.08 6.25
C LEU A 243 7.78 4.07 5.11
N ALA A 244 8.94 3.42 4.96
CA ALA A 244 9.16 2.28 4.09
C ALA A 244 10.14 1.25 4.69
N PHE A 245 9.82 -0.03 4.57
CA PHE A 245 10.72 -1.12 4.96
C PHE A 245 11.62 -1.56 3.80
N SER A 246 12.84 -2.01 4.11
CA SER A 246 13.58 -2.90 3.22
C SER A 246 12.84 -4.24 3.03
N PRO A 247 12.96 -4.92 1.88
CA PRO A 247 12.27 -6.20 1.62
C PRO A 247 12.58 -7.30 2.66
N ASP A 248 13.77 -7.26 3.26
CA ASP A 248 14.20 -8.21 4.29
C ASP A 248 13.77 -7.82 5.73
N GLY A 249 13.12 -6.66 5.90
CA GLY A 249 12.62 -6.16 7.19
C GLY A 249 13.70 -5.77 8.19
N ARG A 250 14.96 -5.58 7.75
CA ARG A 250 16.09 -5.18 8.60
C ARG A 250 16.28 -3.67 8.70
N ARG A 251 15.75 -2.87 7.78
CA ARG A 251 15.88 -1.41 7.76
C ARG A 251 14.50 -0.79 7.59
N LEU A 252 14.19 0.23 8.39
CA LEU A 252 13.02 1.07 8.25
C LEU A 252 13.49 2.49 7.92
N PHE A 253 13.09 3.01 6.77
CA PHE A 253 13.34 4.39 6.38
C PHE A 253 12.13 5.24 6.77
N ALA A 254 12.39 6.37 7.43
CA ALA A 254 11.40 7.37 7.79
C ALA A 254 11.78 8.69 7.12
N LEU A 255 11.00 9.15 6.15
CA LEU A 255 11.15 10.48 5.57
C LEU A 255 10.49 11.49 6.48
N ASN A 256 11.27 12.45 6.95
CA ASN A 256 10.81 13.47 7.87
C ASN A 256 10.11 14.59 7.08
N GLY A 257 8.82 14.78 7.34
CA GLY A 257 7.97 15.72 6.61
C GLY A 257 8.53 17.14 6.60
N ALA A 258 8.41 17.79 5.44
CA ALA A 258 8.61 19.22 5.17
C ALA A 258 9.97 19.89 5.52
N TYR A 259 10.47 20.66 4.53
CA TYR A 259 11.49 21.72 4.63
C TYR A 259 12.98 21.34 4.71
N GLY A 260 13.36 20.07 4.85
CA GLY A 260 14.77 19.67 4.94
C GLY A 260 15.28 18.65 3.92
N GLY A 261 14.40 18.00 3.15
CA GLY A 261 14.77 16.90 2.26
C GLY A 261 15.45 15.72 2.99
N ALA A 262 15.14 15.53 4.28
CA ALA A 262 15.85 14.64 5.19
C ALA A 262 15.02 13.41 5.61
N GLY A 263 15.71 12.39 6.10
CA GLY A 263 15.10 11.20 6.66
C GLY A 263 16.01 10.47 7.63
N ASP A 264 15.44 9.50 8.32
CA ASP A 264 16.09 8.65 9.29
C ASP A 264 16.04 7.19 8.83
N GLU A 265 17.12 6.46 9.05
CA GLU A 265 17.13 5.01 9.00
C GLU A 265 17.07 4.46 10.43
N ILE A 266 16.21 3.46 10.64
CA ILE A 266 15.91 2.85 11.92
C ILE A 266 16.18 1.34 11.82
N ASP A 267 16.95 0.79 12.75
CA ASP A 267 17.01 -0.66 12.99
C ASP A 267 15.74 -1.08 13.76
N PRO A 268 14.83 -1.87 13.15
CA PRO A 268 13.59 -2.30 13.79
C PRO A 268 13.77 -3.54 14.68
N ALA A 269 14.97 -4.10 14.83
CA ALA A 269 15.27 -5.09 15.87
C ALA A 269 15.53 -4.42 17.23
N THR A 270 16.08 -3.21 17.24
CA THR A 270 16.42 -2.44 18.45
C THR A 270 15.48 -1.26 18.72
N ASP A 271 14.79 -0.76 17.68
CA ASP A 271 14.09 0.53 17.62
C ASP A 271 15.03 1.72 17.88
N THR A 272 16.14 1.76 17.13
CA THR A 272 17.12 2.85 17.20
C THR A 272 17.39 3.44 15.82
N VAL A 273 17.42 4.77 15.72
CA VAL A 273 17.94 5.46 14.54
C VAL A 273 19.41 5.07 14.35
N THR A 274 19.73 4.40 13.24
CA THR A 274 21.10 4.03 12.86
C THR A 274 21.80 5.17 12.13
N ARG A 275 21.04 5.98 11.39
CA ARG A 275 21.57 7.04 10.53
C ARG A 275 20.54 8.13 10.26
N HIS A 276 21.00 9.38 10.19
CA HIS A 276 20.28 10.49 9.57
C HIS A 276 20.81 10.71 8.14
N PHE A 277 19.95 11.05 7.19
CA PHE A 277 20.31 11.27 5.79
C PHE A 277 19.57 12.43 5.14
N THR A 278 20.07 12.87 3.98
CA THR A 278 19.48 13.93 3.17
C THR A 278 19.37 13.42 1.73
N LEU A 279 18.14 13.33 1.23
CA LEU A 279 17.81 12.96 -0.16
C LEU A 279 17.98 14.13 -1.13
N THR A 280 17.68 15.35 -0.68
CA THR A 280 17.77 16.55 -1.51
C THR A 280 18.02 17.80 -0.67
N GLY A 281 18.64 18.81 -1.26
CA GLY A 281 18.98 20.05 -0.58
C GLY A 281 17.83 21.07 -0.61
N GLY A 282 17.48 21.62 0.55
CA GLY A 282 16.50 22.69 0.70
C GLY A 282 15.08 22.18 0.99
N SER A 283 14.08 23.02 0.69
CA SER A 283 12.68 22.69 0.95
C SER A 283 12.13 21.74 -0.11
N ALA A 284 11.88 20.50 0.30
CA ALA A 284 11.18 19.47 -0.45
C ALA A 284 10.00 18.92 0.37
N LEU A 285 8.91 18.55 -0.32
CA LEU A 285 7.75 17.85 0.22
C LEU A 285 7.90 16.35 -0.07
N LEU A 286 8.85 15.72 0.62
CA LEU A 286 9.15 14.31 0.44
C LEU A 286 7.95 13.42 0.81
N ALA A 287 7.53 12.59 -0.15
CA ALA A 287 6.40 11.68 -0.04
C ALA A 287 6.68 10.35 -0.74
N PHE A 288 5.81 9.37 -0.47
CA PHE A 288 5.77 8.03 -1.05
C PHE A 288 7.10 7.26 -1.03
N PRO A 289 7.80 7.16 0.12
CA PRO A 289 8.99 6.34 0.22
C PRO A 289 8.68 4.89 -0.13
N GLN A 290 9.49 4.29 -0.99
CA GLN A 290 9.43 2.86 -1.29
C GLN A 290 10.84 2.32 -1.56
N VAL A 291 11.17 1.17 -0.98
CA VAL A 291 12.43 0.46 -1.25
C VAL A 291 12.22 -0.51 -2.41
N SER A 292 13.17 -0.60 -3.33
CA SER A 292 13.14 -1.57 -4.44
C SER A 292 13.02 -3.01 -3.93
N PRO A 293 12.43 -3.94 -4.70
CA PRO A 293 12.28 -5.36 -4.31
C PRO A 293 13.62 -6.09 -4.06
N ASP A 294 14.73 -5.62 -4.64
CA ASP A 294 16.08 -6.13 -4.38
C ASP A 294 16.77 -5.45 -3.18
N GLY A 295 16.13 -4.44 -2.59
CA GLY A 295 16.61 -3.69 -1.43
C GLY A 295 17.64 -2.60 -1.73
N ARG A 296 18.08 -2.42 -2.98
CA ARG A 296 19.25 -1.58 -3.36
C ARG A 296 18.96 -0.10 -3.58
N ARG A 297 17.68 0.29 -3.68
CA ARG A 297 17.25 1.67 -3.94
C ARG A 297 16.14 2.07 -2.98
N LEU A 298 16.25 3.26 -2.40
CA LEU A 298 15.13 3.96 -1.77
C LEU A 298 14.67 5.05 -2.72
N TYR A 299 13.43 4.94 -3.18
CA TYR A 299 12.74 5.93 -3.98
C TYR A 299 11.89 6.84 -3.09
N ALA A 300 11.84 8.13 -3.42
CA ALA A 300 10.98 9.12 -2.79
C ALA A 300 10.58 10.17 -3.84
N VAL A 301 9.48 10.89 -3.64
CA VAL A 301 9.06 11.99 -4.51
C VAL A 301 9.07 13.31 -3.75
N ASP A 302 9.70 14.36 -4.26
CA ASP A 302 9.39 15.74 -3.86
C ASP A 302 8.09 16.15 -4.56
N ASN A 303 6.96 16.14 -3.86
CA ASN A 303 5.65 16.44 -4.43
C ASN A 303 5.36 17.96 -4.44
N SER A 304 6.30 18.75 -4.98
CA SER A 304 6.23 20.21 -4.97
C SER A 304 5.31 20.77 -6.05
N MET A 305 4.16 21.31 -5.63
CA MET A 305 3.21 22.02 -6.52
C MET A 305 3.82 23.25 -7.22
N GLU A 306 4.94 23.81 -6.72
CA GLU A 306 5.59 24.99 -7.31
C GLU A 306 6.57 24.65 -8.45
N LYS A 307 7.17 23.45 -8.41
CA LYS A 307 8.23 23.01 -9.33
C LYS A 307 7.83 21.84 -10.23
N GLY A 308 6.69 21.22 -9.95
CA GLY A 308 6.34 19.89 -10.45
C GLY A 308 6.97 18.79 -9.60
N PRO A 309 6.37 17.59 -9.53
CA PRO A 309 6.90 16.50 -8.75
C PRO A 309 8.17 15.92 -9.39
N SER A 310 9.10 15.43 -8.57
CA SER A 310 10.35 14.79 -9.03
C SER A 310 10.73 13.61 -8.16
N VAL A 311 11.17 12.52 -8.79
CA VAL A 311 11.68 11.33 -8.10
C VAL A 311 13.12 11.58 -7.66
N PHE A 312 13.41 11.26 -6.40
CA PHE A 312 14.74 11.18 -5.82
C PHE A 312 15.06 9.75 -5.46
N VAL A 313 16.34 9.40 -5.58
CA VAL A 313 16.83 8.03 -5.38
C VAL A 313 18.05 8.03 -4.48
N LEU A 314 18.10 7.08 -3.55
CA LEU A 314 19.25 6.79 -2.70
C LEU A 314 19.67 5.33 -2.89
N ASP A 315 20.96 5.09 -3.18
CA ASP A 315 21.55 3.76 -3.11
C ASP A 315 21.66 3.38 -1.63
N THR A 316 21.00 2.29 -1.25
CA THR A 316 20.90 1.88 0.14
C THR A 316 22.19 1.19 0.64
N ALA A 317 23.05 0.69 -0.23
CA ALA A 317 24.29 0.00 0.15
C ALA A 317 25.43 0.99 0.39
N THR A 318 25.50 2.08 -0.39
CA THR A 318 26.46 3.19 -0.20
C THR A 318 25.89 4.36 0.59
N ASP A 319 24.58 4.36 0.85
CA ASP A 319 23.87 5.39 1.60
C ASP A 319 23.90 6.80 0.93
N THR A 320 24.15 6.83 -0.38
CA THR A 320 24.31 8.06 -1.19
C THR A 320 23.11 8.29 -2.10
N VAL A 321 22.72 9.56 -2.26
CA VAL A 321 21.81 9.99 -3.32
C VAL A 321 22.42 9.66 -4.69
N VAL A 322 21.58 9.32 -5.66
CA VAL A 322 21.93 8.99 -7.05
C VAL A 322 21.29 10.03 -7.98
N PRO A 323 21.91 11.21 -8.20
CA PRO A 323 21.29 12.31 -8.95
C PRO A 323 20.99 11.98 -10.42
N GLU A 324 21.72 11.03 -11.01
CA GLU A 324 21.52 10.54 -12.37
C GLU A 324 20.27 9.66 -12.54
N GLU A 325 19.75 9.08 -11.46
CA GLU A 325 18.45 8.37 -11.45
C GLU A 325 17.29 9.30 -11.05
N ALA A 326 17.56 10.57 -10.70
CA ALA A 326 16.50 11.53 -10.37
C ALA A 326 15.79 12.01 -11.65
N GLN A 327 14.47 11.88 -11.69
CA GLN A 327 13.66 12.27 -12.87
C GLN A 327 12.49 13.20 -12.50
N PRO A 328 12.26 14.28 -13.27
CA PRO A 328 11.03 15.06 -13.16
C PRO A 328 9.83 14.27 -13.70
N LEU A 329 8.67 14.50 -13.11
CA LEU A 329 7.40 13.90 -13.52
C LEU A 329 6.55 14.94 -14.25
N ASN A 330 5.80 14.48 -15.25
CA ASN A 330 4.98 15.31 -16.14
C ASN A 330 3.57 15.54 -15.56
N GLU A 331 3.49 15.80 -14.26
CA GLU A 331 2.26 16.03 -13.49
C GLU A 331 2.33 17.39 -12.78
N GLU A 332 1.20 17.99 -12.41
CA GLU A 332 1.18 19.20 -11.57
C GLU A 332 1.27 18.86 -10.07
N GLY A 333 0.87 17.63 -9.70
CA GLY A 333 1.00 17.06 -8.38
C GLY A 333 0.56 15.59 -8.36
N LEU A 334 1.14 14.79 -7.46
CA LEU A 334 0.80 13.38 -7.33
C LEU A 334 -0.25 13.10 -6.25
N ASN A 335 -1.05 12.07 -6.48
CA ASN A 335 -1.93 11.45 -5.49
C ASN A 335 -1.45 10.06 -5.05
N GLY A 336 -0.55 9.44 -5.82
CA GLY A 336 0.14 8.22 -5.40
C GLY A 336 1.34 7.89 -6.28
N PHE A 337 2.23 7.05 -5.78
CA PHE A 337 3.44 6.61 -6.45
C PHE A 337 3.77 5.17 -6.04
N VAL A 338 4.17 4.35 -7.01
CA VAL A 338 4.48 2.92 -6.81
C VAL A 338 5.71 2.53 -7.61
N VAL A 339 6.65 1.85 -6.95
CA VAL A 339 7.79 1.17 -7.57
C VAL A 339 7.32 -0.18 -8.07
N GLY A 340 7.65 -0.50 -9.32
CA GLY A 340 7.29 -1.76 -9.96
C GLY A 340 7.96 -2.98 -9.30
N PRO A 341 7.39 -4.17 -9.47
CA PRO A 341 7.99 -5.42 -9.00
C PRO A 341 9.32 -5.78 -9.68
N ASP A 342 9.68 -5.10 -10.77
CA ASP A 342 11.00 -5.16 -11.40
C ASP A 342 12.04 -4.24 -10.73
N GLY A 343 11.62 -3.37 -9.81
CA GLY A 343 12.45 -2.44 -9.04
C GLY A 343 12.92 -1.20 -9.76
N HIS A 344 12.57 -0.98 -11.03
CA HIS A 344 13.08 0.13 -11.84
C HIS A 344 12.03 0.77 -12.78
N THR A 345 10.90 0.12 -13.04
CA THR A 345 9.70 0.82 -13.53
C THR A 345 9.03 1.56 -12.38
N LEU A 346 8.67 2.82 -12.58
CA LEU A 346 7.93 3.66 -11.63
C LEU A 346 6.56 4.03 -12.19
N TYR A 347 5.57 4.07 -11.31
CA TYR A 347 4.17 4.35 -11.64
C TYR A 347 3.69 5.52 -10.77
N ALA A 348 3.71 6.72 -11.35
CA ALA A 348 3.25 7.94 -10.70
C ALA A 348 1.82 8.25 -11.14
N GLY A 349 0.91 8.40 -10.18
CA GLY A 349 -0.45 8.86 -10.43
C GLY A 349 -0.60 10.31 -9.99
N GLY A 350 -1.00 11.17 -10.91
CA GLY A 350 -1.17 12.59 -10.67
C GLY A 350 -2.26 13.21 -11.53
N THR A 351 -2.27 14.54 -11.55
CA THR A 351 -3.15 15.32 -12.41
C THR A 351 -2.38 16.38 -13.17
N VAL A 352 -2.78 16.63 -14.42
CA VAL A 352 -2.47 17.85 -15.18
C VAL A 352 -3.78 18.55 -15.49
N ALA A 353 -3.96 19.77 -14.98
CA ALA A 353 -5.20 20.51 -14.94
C ALA A 353 -6.38 19.68 -14.38
N SER A 354 -7.26 19.17 -15.25
CA SER A 354 -8.43 18.33 -14.91
C SER A 354 -8.43 16.98 -15.62
N THR A 355 -7.23 16.49 -15.95
CA THR A 355 -7.00 15.12 -16.44
C THR A 355 -6.19 14.37 -15.38
N ALA A 356 -6.69 13.22 -14.94
CA ALA A 356 -5.97 12.32 -14.07
C ALA A 356 -5.15 11.35 -14.92
N ASN A 357 -3.87 11.21 -14.59
CA ASN A 357 -2.88 10.49 -15.37
C ASN A 357 -2.24 9.37 -14.56
N LEU A 358 -1.84 8.31 -15.28
CA LEU A 358 -0.80 7.38 -14.86
C LEU A 358 0.44 7.66 -15.72
N GLN A 359 1.48 8.23 -15.12
CA GLN A 359 2.80 8.29 -15.74
C GLN A 359 3.58 7.01 -15.38
N ILE A 360 4.10 6.34 -16.40
CA ILE A 360 5.04 5.24 -16.31
C ILE A 360 6.42 5.76 -16.71
N VAL A 361 7.43 5.53 -15.88
CA VAL A 361 8.84 5.93 -16.10
C VAL A 361 9.73 4.72 -15.88
N SER A 362 10.77 4.53 -16.70
CA SER A 362 11.78 3.50 -16.46
C SER A 362 13.11 4.14 -16.09
N LEU A 363 13.67 3.76 -14.94
CA LEU A 363 14.99 4.22 -14.53
C LEU A 363 16.12 3.39 -15.16
N PRO A 364 17.32 3.97 -15.33
CA PRO A 364 18.51 3.22 -15.72
C PRO A 364 18.83 2.05 -14.77
N GLN A 365 19.49 1.02 -15.30
CA GLN A 365 19.99 -0.15 -14.55
C GLN A 365 21.50 -0.08 -14.30
#